data_AF-A0A4P8HPT5-F1
#
_entry.id   AF-A0A4P8HPT5-F1
#
_cell.length_a   1.000
_cell.length_b   1.000
_cell.length_c   1.000
_cell.angle_alpha   90.00
_cell.angle_beta   90.00
_cell.angle_gamma   90.00
#
_symmetry.space_group_name_H-M   'P 1'
#
loop_
_entity.id
_entity.type
_entity.pdbx_description
1 polymer ?
#
loop_
_entity_poly.entity_id
_entity_poly.type
_entity_poly.pdbx_seq_one_letter_code
_entity_poly.pdbx_strand_id
1 'polypeptide(L)'
;MARQWMIAVLLLLGLGTIHMAGTHRPQAPVASKDPYAWLGPLPGKIDHIDIGPRWKRLVDEVVKDARAADVRRFVCKIPAEVGALPMMQAVVRYADGLPGSLDDQALADGLSQAAARGNWLARAQLFSHLRETEDMATRYRLLQLAEWLHRHRLGHLYVGLEDQVWASPDEHDTSVAHDPSRFVAAAAMHHDYAAQASVGRALIEMDDPELVAAGGRMLACAASARDLYRKTK
;
A
#
# COMPACT_ATOMS: atom_id res chain seq x y z
N MET A 1 11.79 -81.35 -0.49
CA MET A 1 10.77 -81.97 -1.36
C MET A 1 9.84 -80.86 -1.83
N ALA A 2 9.99 -80.43 -3.08
CA ALA A 2 8.97 -80.50 -4.14
C ALA A 2 8.05 -79.26 -4.13
N ARG A 3 7.72 -78.56 -5.22
CA ARG A 3 8.10 -78.55 -6.65
C ARG A 3 7.29 -77.39 -7.28
N GLN A 4 7.87 -76.63 -8.21
CA GLN A 4 7.24 -75.95 -9.38
C GLN A 4 6.11 -74.92 -9.11
N TRP A 5 6.06 -73.76 -9.77
CA TRP A 5 5.88 -73.61 -11.21
C TRP A 5 6.73 -72.48 -11.83
N MET A 6 7.43 -72.83 -12.91
CA MET A 6 7.90 -71.92 -13.94
C MET A 6 6.74 -71.60 -14.89
N ILE A 7 6.53 -70.33 -15.19
CA ILE A 7 6.07 -69.89 -16.52
C ILE A 7 7.00 -68.77 -16.97
N ALA A 8 7.68 -69.06 -18.08
CA ALA A 8 8.44 -68.11 -18.86
C ALA A 8 7.50 -67.33 -19.79
N VAL A 9 7.71 -66.02 -19.89
CA VAL A 9 7.41 -65.29 -21.13
C VAL A 9 8.62 -64.40 -21.43
N LEU A 10 9.34 -64.81 -22.48
CA LEU A 10 10.26 -63.96 -23.23
C LEU A 10 9.47 -62.86 -23.92
N LEU A 11 9.97 -61.62 -23.88
CA LEU A 11 10.04 -60.79 -25.07
C LEU A 11 11.20 -59.80 -24.95
N LEU A 12 12.12 -59.99 -25.89
CA LEU A 12 13.32 -59.24 -26.19
C LEU A 12 12.98 -57.87 -26.80
N LEU A 13 13.94 -56.95 -26.63
CA LEU A 13 14.27 -55.75 -27.43
C LEU A 13 13.76 -54.40 -26.92
N GLY A 14 14.74 -53.57 -26.55
CA GLY A 14 14.59 -52.13 -26.36
C GLY A 14 15.65 -51.56 -25.42
N LEU A 15 16.92 -51.56 -25.83
CA LEU A 15 17.96 -50.73 -25.22
C LEU A 15 17.57 -49.26 -25.41
N GLY A 16 16.87 -48.70 -24.41
CA GLY A 16 16.66 -47.27 -24.24
C GLY A 16 17.36 -46.85 -22.96
N THR A 17 18.49 -46.16 -23.08
CA THR A 17 19.20 -45.54 -21.98
C THR A 17 18.29 -44.51 -21.29
N ILE A 18 17.67 -44.87 -20.17
CA ILE A 18 17.00 -43.92 -19.30
C ILE A 18 18.10 -43.14 -18.59
N HIS A 19 18.32 -41.90 -19.03
CA HIS A 19 19.02 -40.90 -18.24
C HIS A 19 18.32 -40.80 -16.88
N MET A 20 19.06 -41.08 -15.81
CA MET A 20 18.70 -40.70 -14.45
C MET A 20 18.58 -39.18 -14.43
N ALA A 21 17.37 -38.67 -14.67
CA ALA A 21 17.01 -37.30 -14.37
C ALA A 21 17.15 -37.15 -12.85
N GLY A 22 18.21 -36.46 -12.43
CA GLY A 22 18.41 -36.07 -11.05
C GLY A 22 17.13 -35.46 -10.52
N THR A 23 16.73 -35.88 -9.32
CA THR A 23 15.65 -35.26 -8.57
C THR A 23 16.06 -33.83 -8.22
N HIS A 24 15.91 -32.90 -9.16
CA HIS A 24 15.79 -31.49 -8.85
C HIS A 24 14.47 -31.34 -8.10
N ARG A 25 14.56 -31.41 -6.77
CA ARG A 25 13.61 -30.74 -5.90
C ARG A 25 13.55 -29.30 -6.43
N PRO A 26 12.39 -28.78 -6.85
CA PRO A 26 12.29 -27.36 -7.14
C PRO A 26 12.71 -26.65 -5.86
N GLN A 27 13.85 -25.95 -5.94
CA GLN A 27 14.27 -25.05 -4.89
C GLN A 27 13.14 -24.03 -4.79
N ALA A 28 12.52 -23.93 -3.61
CA ALA A 28 11.59 -22.84 -3.35
C ALA A 28 12.29 -21.54 -3.78
N PRO A 29 11.62 -20.64 -4.51
CA PRO A 29 12.25 -19.40 -4.94
C PRO A 29 12.89 -18.75 -3.71
N VAL A 30 14.19 -18.48 -3.78
CA VAL A 30 14.89 -17.71 -2.75
C VAL A 30 14.06 -16.44 -2.58
N ALA A 31 13.47 -16.26 -1.40
CA ALA A 31 12.71 -15.06 -1.11
C ALA A 31 13.59 -13.87 -1.51
N SER A 32 13.07 -12.99 -2.37
CA SER A 32 13.74 -11.75 -2.70
C SER A 32 14.21 -11.11 -1.40
N LYS A 33 15.52 -10.81 -1.27
CA LYS A 33 16.05 -10.10 -0.10
C LYS A 33 15.36 -8.74 0.10
N ASP A 34 14.77 -8.22 -0.97
CA ASP A 34 13.95 -7.01 -0.97
C ASP A 34 12.46 -7.38 -0.83
N PRO A 35 11.83 -7.11 0.32
CA PRO A 35 10.41 -7.39 0.56
C PRO A 35 9.47 -6.48 -0.26
N TYR A 36 10.01 -5.43 -0.90
CA TYR A 36 9.28 -4.43 -1.67
C TYR A 36 9.50 -4.56 -3.19
N ALA A 37 10.10 -5.67 -3.64
CA ALA A 37 10.36 -5.93 -5.07
C ALA A 37 9.12 -5.87 -5.96
N TRP A 38 7.93 -6.07 -5.39
CA TRP A 38 6.64 -5.95 -6.08
C TRP A 38 6.30 -4.51 -6.54
N LEU A 39 7.02 -3.49 -6.04
CA LEU A 39 6.91 -2.10 -6.52
C LEU A 39 7.63 -1.89 -7.86
N GLY A 40 8.46 -2.83 -8.30
CA GLY A 40 9.20 -2.78 -9.55
C GLY A 40 10.71 -2.99 -9.36
N PRO A 41 11.51 -2.85 -10.43
CA PRO A 41 12.97 -2.98 -10.32
C PRO A 41 13.59 -1.77 -9.61
N LEU A 42 14.71 -2.02 -8.93
CA LEU A 42 15.65 -0.97 -8.51
C LEU A 42 16.63 -0.66 -9.66
N PRO A 43 17.10 0.58 -9.78
CA PRO A 43 18.24 0.92 -10.63
C PRO A 43 19.49 0.14 -10.23
N GLY A 44 20.33 -0.23 -11.20
CA GLY A 44 21.56 -0.99 -10.93
C GLY A 44 22.64 -0.23 -10.14
N LYS A 45 22.53 1.10 -10.03
CA LYS A 45 23.43 1.96 -9.23
C LYS A 45 22.60 2.90 -8.35
N ILE A 46 22.08 2.38 -7.24
CA ILE A 46 21.14 3.12 -6.40
C ILE A 46 21.79 4.27 -5.62
N ASP A 47 23.04 4.12 -5.20
CA ASP A 47 23.75 5.14 -4.40
C ASP A 47 24.09 6.42 -5.17
N HIS A 48 23.85 6.43 -6.49
CA HIS A 48 24.13 7.57 -7.36
C HIS A 48 22.86 8.11 -8.02
N ILE A 49 21.68 7.63 -7.63
CA ILE A 49 20.44 8.11 -8.23
C ILE A 49 19.94 9.34 -7.51
N ASP A 50 19.77 10.43 -8.25
CA ASP A 50 19.07 11.60 -7.78
C ASP A 50 17.55 11.37 -7.89
N ILE A 51 16.92 11.08 -6.75
CA ILE A 51 15.47 10.93 -6.64
C ILE A 51 14.75 12.28 -6.51
N GLY A 52 15.47 13.37 -6.24
CA GLY A 52 14.94 14.69 -5.93
C GLY A 52 13.99 15.23 -7.01
N PRO A 53 14.37 15.26 -8.30
CA PRO A 53 13.50 15.77 -9.36
C PRO A 53 12.18 14.99 -9.51
N ARG A 54 12.22 13.68 -9.27
CA ARG A 54 11.05 12.80 -9.39
C ARG A 54 10.12 12.94 -8.18
N TRP A 55 10.70 13.02 -6.99
CA TRP A 55 9.97 13.30 -5.76
C TRP A 55 9.32 14.70 -5.82
N LYS A 56 10.07 15.73 -6.22
CA LYS A 56 9.54 17.10 -6.38
C LYS A 56 8.33 17.13 -7.32
N ARG A 57 8.42 16.48 -8.48
CA ARG A 57 7.29 16.40 -9.43
C ARG A 57 6.05 15.77 -8.79
N LEU A 58 6.23 14.66 -8.08
CA LEU A 58 5.14 14.00 -7.36
C LEU A 58 4.49 14.95 -6.34
N VAL A 59 5.30 15.65 -5.55
CA VAL A 59 4.80 16.63 -4.56
C VAL A 59 4.03 17.77 -5.27
N ASP A 60 4.57 18.31 -6.37
CA ASP A 60 3.90 19.37 -7.13
C ASP A 60 2.53 18.89 -7.69
N GLU A 61 2.43 17.64 -8.12
CA GLU A 61 1.16 17.03 -8.56
C GLU A 61 0.18 16.84 -7.40
N VAL A 62 0.64 16.41 -6.24
CA VAL A 62 -0.18 16.27 -5.02
C VAL A 62 -0.70 17.63 -4.54
N VAL A 63 0.15 18.66 -4.55
CA VAL A 63 -0.24 20.05 -4.23
C VAL A 63 -1.33 20.52 -5.18
N LYS A 64 -1.18 20.27 -6.48
CA LYS A 64 -2.18 20.62 -7.49
C LYS A 64 -3.51 19.92 -7.24
N ASP A 65 -3.50 18.63 -6.91
CA ASP A 65 -4.70 17.88 -6.56
C ASP A 65 -5.36 18.44 -5.29
N ALA A 66 -4.57 18.81 -4.28
CA ALA A 66 -5.08 19.39 -3.04
C ALA A 66 -5.76 20.75 -3.25
N ARG A 67 -5.24 21.60 -4.16
CA ARG A 67 -5.92 22.84 -4.58
C ARG A 67 -7.30 22.58 -5.16
N ALA A 68 -7.40 21.54 -5.97
CA ALA A 68 -8.60 21.20 -6.71
C ALA A 68 -9.65 20.46 -5.84
N ALA A 69 -9.32 20.14 -4.58
CA ALA A 69 -10.23 19.45 -3.68
C ALA A 69 -11.49 20.29 -3.41
N ASP A 70 -12.65 19.72 -3.74
CA ASP A 70 -13.97 20.27 -3.49
C ASP A 70 -14.81 19.25 -2.73
N VAL A 71 -14.87 19.43 -1.40
CA VAL A 71 -15.55 18.51 -0.48
C VAL A 71 -17.04 18.32 -0.77
N ARG A 72 -17.68 19.29 -1.46
CA ARG A 72 -19.08 19.17 -1.89
C ARG A 72 -19.29 17.98 -2.84
N ARG A 73 -18.26 17.65 -3.62
CA ARG A 73 -18.24 16.54 -4.58
C ARG A 73 -17.86 15.18 -3.97
N PHE A 74 -17.80 15.09 -2.64
CA PHE A 74 -17.43 13.86 -1.96
C PHE A 74 -18.37 12.69 -2.30
N VAL A 75 -17.76 11.57 -2.70
CA VAL A 75 -18.42 10.29 -2.97
C VAL A 75 -17.80 9.22 -2.07
N CYS A 76 -18.64 8.57 -1.27
CA CYS A 76 -18.20 7.47 -0.42
C CYS A 76 -17.91 6.22 -1.26
N LYS A 77 -16.82 5.53 -0.92
CA LYS A 77 -16.55 4.15 -1.28
C LYS A 77 -16.10 3.41 -0.03
N ILE A 78 -16.65 2.23 0.24
CA ILE A 78 -16.12 1.37 1.30
C ILE A 78 -14.81 0.71 0.85
N PRO A 79 -13.99 0.19 1.77
CA PRO A 79 -12.66 -0.31 1.41
C PRO A 79 -12.62 -1.34 0.27
N ALA A 80 -13.61 -2.22 0.19
CA ALA A 80 -13.72 -3.24 -0.85
C ALA A 80 -14.11 -2.68 -2.24
N GLU A 81 -14.73 -1.50 -2.29
CA GLU A 81 -15.06 -0.79 -3.54
C GLU A 81 -13.88 0.04 -4.07
N VAL A 82 -12.92 0.39 -3.19
CA VAL A 82 -11.69 1.09 -3.58
C VAL A 82 -10.70 0.14 -4.24
N GLY A 83 -10.53 -1.06 -3.68
CA GLY A 83 -9.61 -2.04 -4.23
C GLY A 83 -9.57 -3.35 -3.45
N ALA A 84 -8.71 -4.26 -3.91
CA ALA A 84 -8.56 -5.58 -3.31
C ALA A 84 -8.04 -5.52 -1.87
N LEU A 85 -8.55 -6.42 -1.02
CA LEU A 85 -8.22 -6.50 0.41
C LEU A 85 -7.77 -7.92 0.83
N PRO A 86 -6.80 -8.57 0.15
CA PRO A 86 -6.28 -9.85 0.62
C PRO A 86 -5.51 -9.67 1.93
N MET A 87 -5.53 -10.68 2.80
CA MET A 87 -4.77 -10.67 4.07
C MET A 87 -5.10 -9.50 5.02
N MET A 88 -6.37 -9.07 5.10
CA MET A 88 -6.78 -7.97 5.99
C MET A 88 -6.43 -8.17 7.47
N GLN A 89 -6.33 -9.41 7.94
CA GLN A 89 -5.86 -9.72 9.29
C GLN A 89 -4.43 -9.26 9.57
N ALA A 90 -3.58 -9.13 8.54
CA ALA A 90 -2.24 -8.56 8.71
C ALA A 90 -2.33 -7.04 8.90
N VAL A 91 -3.17 -6.37 8.12
CA VAL A 91 -3.43 -4.92 8.25
C VAL A 91 -4.02 -4.59 9.62
N VAL A 92 -5.02 -5.35 10.07
CA VAL A 92 -5.67 -5.16 11.37
C VAL A 92 -4.69 -5.35 12.51
N ARG A 93 -3.90 -6.44 12.51
CA ARG A 93 -2.90 -6.69 13.57
C ARG A 93 -1.84 -5.60 13.63
N TYR A 94 -1.36 -5.15 12.46
CA TYR A 94 -0.41 -4.05 12.39
C TYR A 94 -1.00 -2.76 12.97
N ALA A 95 -2.22 -2.40 12.57
CA ALA A 95 -2.89 -1.18 13.03
C ALA A 95 -3.24 -1.22 14.53
N ASP A 96 -3.75 -2.35 15.03
CA ASP A 96 -4.06 -2.54 16.46
C ASP A 96 -2.80 -2.53 17.35
N GLY A 97 -1.64 -2.89 16.79
CA GLY A 97 -0.37 -2.91 17.49
C GLY A 97 0.35 -1.56 17.56
N LEU A 98 -0.19 -0.50 16.94
CA LEU A 98 0.46 0.82 16.96
C LEU A 98 0.47 1.43 18.38
N PRO A 99 1.53 2.16 18.77
CA PRO A 99 2.73 2.44 17.96
C PRO A 99 3.76 1.30 17.94
N GLY A 100 3.65 0.28 18.81
CA GLY A 100 4.64 -0.79 18.95
C GLY A 100 4.88 -1.64 17.69
N SER A 101 3.90 -1.69 16.77
CA SER A 101 4.05 -2.37 15.48
C SER A 101 5.05 -1.69 14.52
N LEU A 102 5.46 -0.45 14.78
CA LEU A 102 6.49 0.23 14.00
C LEU A 102 7.85 -0.48 14.09
N ASP A 103 8.16 -1.04 15.27
CA ASP A 103 9.42 -1.73 15.56
C ASP A 103 9.29 -3.26 15.51
N ASP A 104 8.09 -3.79 15.25
CA ASP A 104 7.83 -5.22 15.19
C ASP A 104 8.02 -5.75 13.76
N GLN A 105 9.17 -6.36 13.51
CA GLN A 105 9.51 -6.93 12.20
C GLN A 105 8.49 -7.97 11.70
N ALA A 106 7.90 -8.77 12.60
CA ALA A 106 6.95 -9.80 12.19
C ALA A 106 5.62 -9.18 11.72
N LEU A 107 5.17 -8.10 12.38
CA LEU A 107 4.02 -7.33 11.94
C LEU A 107 4.30 -6.58 10.63
N ALA A 108 5.49 -5.98 10.49
CA ALA A 108 5.94 -5.33 9.25
C ALA A 108 6.02 -6.31 8.08
N ASP A 109 6.55 -7.52 8.28
CA ASP A 109 6.61 -8.58 7.26
C ASP A 109 5.21 -9.02 6.83
N GLY A 110 4.29 -9.17 7.79
CA GLY A 110 2.89 -9.49 7.50
C GLY A 110 2.21 -8.40 6.67
N LEU A 111 2.47 -7.14 6.99
CA LEU A 111 1.98 -5.98 6.25
C LEU A 111 2.56 -5.95 4.83
N SER A 112 3.86 -6.18 4.68
CA SER A 112 4.55 -6.26 3.39
C SER A 112 4.01 -7.37 2.49
N GLN A 113 3.75 -8.56 3.05
CA GLN A 113 3.11 -9.65 2.32
C GLN A 113 1.69 -9.30 1.85
N ALA A 114 0.88 -8.65 2.69
CA ALA A 114 -0.45 -8.21 2.30
C ALA A 114 -0.39 -7.19 1.15
N ALA A 115 0.53 -6.22 1.23
CA ALA A 115 0.75 -5.22 0.19
C ALA A 115 1.21 -5.85 -1.14
N ALA A 116 2.13 -6.82 -1.07
CA ALA A 116 2.61 -7.58 -2.22
C ALA A 116 1.47 -8.33 -2.92
N ARG A 117 0.49 -8.84 -2.17
CA ARG A 117 -0.72 -9.49 -2.71
C ARG A 117 -1.77 -8.52 -3.23
N GLY A 118 -1.53 -7.21 -3.17
CA GLY A 118 -2.43 -6.19 -3.70
C GLY A 118 -3.38 -5.57 -2.69
N ASN A 119 -3.17 -5.78 -1.39
CA ASN A 119 -3.94 -5.08 -0.36
C ASN A 119 -3.57 -3.59 -0.35
N TRP A 120 -4.49 -2.75 -0.81
CA TRP A 120 -4.23 -1.32 -0.93
C TRP A 120 -4.10 -0.61 0.42
N LEU A 121 -4.80 -1.09 1.46
CA LEU A 121 -4.66 -0.57 2.82
C LEU A 121 -3.29 -0.92 3.39
N ALA A 122 -2.79 -2.12 3.13
CA ALA A 122 -1.43 -2.50 3.53
C ALA A 122 -0.37 -1.61 2.87
N ARG A 123 -0.54 -1.30 1.57
CA ARG A 123 0.33 -0.36 0.84
C ARG A 123 0.29 1.04 1.45
N ALA A 124 -0.90 1.51 1.82
CA ALA A 124 -1.07 2.80 2.45
C ALA A 124 -0.39 2.88 3.83
N GLN A 125 -0.48 1.81 4.64
CA GLN A 125 0.22 1.73 5.94
C GLN A 125 1.74 1.61 5.79
N LEU A 126 2.22 0.87 4.79
CA LEU A 126 3.66 0.79 4.49
C LEU A 126 4.23 2.15 4.11
N PHE A 127 3.47 3.02 3.45
CA PHE A 127 3.94 4.35 3.12
C PHE A 127 4.33 5.12 4.38
N SER A 128 3.49 5.10 5.42
CA SER A 128 3.83 5.70 6.72
C SER A 128 5.04 5.03 7.37
N HIS A 129 5.12 3.70 7.34
CA HIS A 129 6.24 2.95 7.92
C HIS A 129 7.59 3.27 7.25
N LEU A 130 7.61 3.42 5.93
CA LEU A 130 8.85 3.62 5.17
C LEU A 130 9.37 5.06 5.17
N ARG A 131 8.61 6.04 5.68
CA ARG A 131 9.00 7.46 5.66
C ARG A 131 10.20 7.79 6.55
N GLU A 132 10.41 7.03 7.61
CA GLU A 132 11.43 7.31 8.63
C GLU A 132 12.81 6.70 8.30
N THR A 133 12.98 6.14 7.09
CA THR A 133 14.22 5.47 6.70
C THR A 133 15.23 6.41 6.05
N GLU A 134 16.51 6.20 6.36
CA GLU A 134 17.62 6.90 5.70
C GLU A 134 18.25 6.08 4.54
N ASP A 135 17.95 4.78 4.46
CA ASP A 135 18.50 3.89 3.44
C ASP A 135 18.02 4.27 2.02
N MET A 136 18.96 4.40 1.09
CA MET A 136 18.65 4.94 -0.24
C MET A 136 17.82 3.97 -1.10
N ALA A 137 18.01 2.66 -0.92
CA ALA A 137 17.14 1.68 -1.56
C ALA A 137 15.70 1.81 -1.07
N THR A 138 15.52 1.94 0.25
CA THR A 138 14.20 2.10 0.87
C THR A 138 13.57 3.46 0.52
N ARG A 139 14.34 4.54 0.42
CA ARG A 139 13.84 5.84 -0.09
C ARG A 139 13.37 5.76 -1.55
N TYR A 140 14.08 5.01 -2.40
CA TYR A 140 13.61 4.76 -3.75
C TYR A 140 12.32 3.91 -3.77
N ARG A 141 12.20 2.92 -2.87
CA ARG A 141 10.95 2.15 -2.67
C ARG A 141 9.81 3.03 -2.19
N LEU A 142 10.07 3.95 -1.26
CA LEU A 142 9.10 4.93 -0.80
C LEU A 142 8.60 5.81 -1.96
N LEU A 143 9.49 6.29 -2.84
CA LEU A 143 9.10 7.02 -4.05
C LEU A 143 8.20 6.18 -4.96
N GLN A 144 8.55 4.94 -5.26
CA GLN A 144 7.70 4.06 -6.09
C GLN A 144 6.33 3.81 -5.46
N LEU A 145 6.29 3.64 -4.14
CA LEU A 145 5.05 3.47 -3.40
C LEU A 145 4.21 4.74 -3.42
N ALA A 146 4.82 5.91 -3.22
CA ALA A 146 4.15 7.20 -3.24
C ALA A 146 3.53 7.49 -4.62
N GLU A 147 4.26 7.23 -5.70
CA GLU A 147 3.73 7.30 -7.08
C GLU A 147 2.61 6.29 -7.33
N TRP A 148 2.68 5.10 -6.74
CA TRP A 148 1.60 4.14 -6.82
C TRP A 148 0.34 4.65 -6.10
N LEU A 149 0.48 5.19 -4.89
CA LEU A 149 -0.63 5.79 -4.12
C LEU A 149 -1.25 6.97 -4.87
N HIS A 150 -0.44 7.82 -5.48
CA HIS A 150 -0.92 8.97 -6.27
C HIS A 150 -1.75 8.52 -7.48
N ARG A 151 -1.22 7.58 -8.27
CA ARG A 151 -1.95 7.01 -9.42
C ARG A 151 -3.28 6.36 -9.04
N HIS A 152 -3.37 5.80 -7.83
CA HIS A 152 -4.60 5.19 -7.31
C HIS A 152 -5.46 6.16 -6.51
N ARG A 153 -5.06 7.44 -6.41
CA ARG A 153 -5.74 8.50 -5.67
C ARG A 153 -6.08 8.07 -4.25
N LEU A 154 -5.03 7.67 -3.50
CA LEU A 154 -5.15 7.22 -2.12
C LEU A 154 -4.68 8.31 -1.14
N GLY A 155 -5.54 8.60 -0.17
CA GLY A 155 -5.50 9.78 0.67
C GLY A 155 -4.35 9.81 1.66
N HIS A 156 -3.82 8.64 2.05
CA HIS A 156 -2.65 8.54 2.93
C HIS A 156 -1.42 9.27 2.37
N LEU A 157 -1.30 9.36 1.04
CA LEU A 157 -0.23 10.14 0.40
C LEU A 157 -0.33 11.63 0.76
N TYR A 158 -1.54 12.19 0.72
CA TYR A 158 -1.78 13.62 0.91
C TYR A 158 -1.46 14.02 2.36
N VAL A 159 -1.95 13.25 3.33
CA VAL A 159 -1.63 13.48 4.75
C VAL A 159 -0.14 13.30 5.01
N GLY A 160 0.50 12.28 4.42
CA GLY A 160 1.91 12.05 4.65
C GLY A 160 2.86 13.03 3.96
N LEU A 161 2.41 13.77 2.94
CA LEU A 161 3.23 14.82 2.30
C LEU A 161 2.98 16.22 2.85
N GLU A 162 1.95 16.40 3.68
CA GLU A 162 1.60 17.69 4.28
C GLU A 162 2.81 18.31 4.98
N ASP A 163 3.37 17.64 6.01
CA ASP A 163 4.50 18.14 6.79
C ASP A 163 5.72 18.49 5.92
N GLN A 164 5.96 17.72 4.87
CA GLN A 164 7.09 17.95 3.97
C GLN A 164 6.92 19.22 3.14
N VAL A 165 5.71 19.47 2.63
CA VAL A 165 5.39 20.68 1.88
C VAL A 165 5.51 21.91 2.77
N TRP A 166 5.10 21.80 4.04
CA TRP A 166 5.29 22.85 5.05
C TRP A 166 6.77 23.14 5.35
N ALA A 167 7.60 22.10 5.41
CA ALA A 167 9.02 22.23 5.74
C ALA A 167 9.86 22.84 4.60
N SER A 168 9.36 22.85 3.36
CA SER A 168 10.11 23.32 2.17
C SER A 168 9.31 24.32 1.33
N PRO A 169 8.94 25.48 1.89
CA PRO A 169 7.97 26.36 1.25
C PRO A 169 8.50 27.13 0.03
N ASP A 170 9.82 27.24 -0.12
CA ASP A 170 10.47 27.90 -1.26
C ASP A 170 10.67 26.96 -2.46
N GLU A 171 10.51 25.64 -2.26
CA GLU A 171 10.73 24.63 -3.29
C GLU A 171 9.45 24.27 -4.06
N HIS A 172 8.28 24.70 -3.58
CA HIS A 172 6.97 24.36 -4.13
C HIS A 172 6.10 25.61 -4.27
N ASP A 173 5.13 25.59 -5.18
CA ASP A 173 4.08 26.61 -5.19
C ASP A 173 3.24 26.44 -3.91
N THR A 174 3.50 27.28 -2.91
CA THR A 174 3.04 27.13 -1.53
C THR A 174 1.74 27.81 -1.20
N SER A 175 0.98 28.30 -2.18
CA SER A 175 -0.33 28.89 -1.90
C SER A 175 -1.30 27.95 -1.16
N VAL A 176 -1.00 26.63 -1.09
CA VAL A 176 -1.73 25.59 -0.33
C VAL A 176 -1.01 25.21 0.96
N ALA A 177 0.29 25.39 1.01
CA ALA A 177 1.10 25.12 2.20
C ALA A 177 0.83 26.12 3.31
N HIS A 178 -0.17 27.01 3.18
CA HIS A 178 -0.65 27.89 4.24
C HIS A 178 -2.08 27.52 4.68
N ASP A 179 -2.67 26.49 4.06
CA ASP A 179 -4.00 25.98 4.37
C ASP A 179 -3.93 24.44 4.52
N PRO A 180 -3.49 23.95 5.69
CA PRO A 180 -3.32 22.52 5.94
C PRO A 180 -4.64 21.75 5.76
N SER A 181 -5.77 22.45 5.91
CA SER A 181 -7.10 21.90 5.67
C SER A 181 -7.29 21.35 4.24
N ARG A 182 -6.51 21.83 3.25
CA ARG A 182 -6.60 21.36 1.84
C ARG A 182 -6.02 19.98 1.63
N PHE A 183 -4.90 19.65 2.27
CA PHE A 183 -4.33 18.31 2.19
C PHE A 183 -5.25 17.30 2.86
N VAL A 184 -5.77 17.65 4.04
CA VAL A 184 -6.72 16.79 4.77
C VAL A 184 -8.05 16.66 4.01
N ALA A 185 -8.54 17.72 3.36
CA ALA A 185 -9.71 17.65 2.48
C ALA A 185 -9.48 16.76 1.26
N ALA A 186 -8.33 16.88 0.60
CA ALA A 186 -7.97 16.02 -0.52
C ALA A 186 -7.84 14.54 -0.09
N ALA A 187 -7.22 14.30 1.07
CA ALA A 187 -7.14 12.97 1.66
C ALA A 187 -8.52 12.37 1.93
N ALA A 188 -9.43 13.15 2.50
CA ALA A 188 -10.81 12.73 2.75
C ALA A 188 -11.53 12.33 1.45
N MET A 189 -11.35 13.12 0.39
CA MET A 189 -11.87 12.81 -0.95
C MET A 189 -11.24 11.57 -1.59
N HIS A 190 -10.06 11.16 -1.11
CA HIS A 190 -9.24 10.09 -1.67
C HIS A 190 -9.15 8.87 -0.76
N HIS A 191 -10.27 8.50 -0.13
CA HIS A 191 -10.40 7.23 0.61
C HIS A 191 -9.55 7.13 1.89
N ASP A 192 -9.11 8.27 2.45
CA ASP A 192 -8.62 8.31 3.81
C ASP A 192 -9.78 8.47 4.80
N TYR A 193 -10.15 7.38 5.46
CA TYR A 193 -11.31 7.35 6.36
C TYR A 193 -11.09 8.14 7.67
N ALA A 194 -9.84 8.29 8.10
CA ALA A 194 -9.53 9.13 9.27
C ALA A 194 -9.71 10.61 8.91
N ALA A 195 -9.21 11.02 7.75
CA ALA A 195 -9.43 12.37 7.21
C ALA A 195 -10.92 12.63 6.93
N GLN A 196 -11.67 11.67 6.38
CA GLN A 196 -13.13 11.78 6.21
C GLN A 196 -13.83 12.06 7.54
N ALA A 197 -13.48 11.35 8.61
CA ALA A 197 -14.05 11.61 9.93
C ALA A 197 -13.66 12.99 10.48
N SER A 198 -12.45 13.47 10.17
CA SER A 198 -11.97 14.78 10.60
C SER A 198 -12.67 15.92 9.86
N VAL A 199 -12.59 15.92 8.53
CA VAL A 199 -13.24 16.91 7.67
C VAL A 199 -14.75 16.88 7.86
N GLY A 200 -15.35 15.68 7.95
CA GLY A 200 -16.77 15.55 8.16
C GLY A 200 -17.27 16.24 9.44
N ARG A 201 -16.52 16.14 10.54
CA ARG A 201 -16.83 16.86 11.79
C ARG A 201 -16.75 18.37 11.62
N ALA A 202 -15.72 18.88 10.94
CA ALA A 202 -15.59 20.31 10.69
C ALA A 202 -16.73 20.85 9.81
N LEU A 203 -17.17 20.07 8.81
CA LEU A 203 -18.19 20.52 7.85
C LEU A 203 -19.61 20.57 8.43
N ILE A 204 -19.96 19.70 9.39
CA ILE A 204 -21.31 19.71 9.99
C ILE A 204 -21.56 20.92 10.90
N GLU A 205 -20.50 21.65 11.28
CA GLU A 205 -20.57 22.86 12.10
C GLU A 205 -20.69 24.14 11.24
N MET A 206 -20.70 24.01 9.91
CA MET A 206 -20.77 25.14 8.98
C MET A 206 -22.21 25.58 8.69
N ASP A 207 -22.40 26.84 8.32
CA ASP A 207 -23.72 27.38 7.97
C ASP A 207 -24.21 26.96 6.56
N ASP A 208 -23.31 26.54 5.67
CA ASP A 208 -23.65 26.12 4.30
C ASP A 208 -24.29 24.72 4.29
N PRO A 209 -25.57 24.57 3.89
CA PRO A 209 -26.26 23.29 3.88
C PRO A 209 -25.60 22.22 3.00
N GLU A 210 -24.95 22.62 1.89
CA GLU A 210 -24.25 21.68 1.02
C GLU A 210 -23.00 21.11 1.69
N LEU A 211 -22.28 21.94 2.46
CA LEU A 211 -21.13 21.51 3.25
C LEU A 211 -21.56 20.59 4.39
N VAL A 212 -22.62 20.94 5.13
CA VAL A 212 -23.18 20.07 6.18
C VAL A 212 -23.57 18.71 5.61
N ALA A 213 -24.24 18.69 4.46
CA ALA A 213 -24.63 17.45 3.78
C ALA A 213 -23.40 16.63 3.36
N ALA A 214 -22.35 17.26 2.84
CA ALA A 214 -21.09 16.60 2.52
C ALA A 214 -20.42 16.02 3.78
N GLY A 215 -20.39 16.78 4.87
CA GLY A 215 -19.85 16.35 6.15
C GLY A 215 -20.57 15.11 6.70
N GLY A 216 -21.90 15.10 6.65
CA GLY A 216 -22.71 13.93 7.00
C GLY A 216 -22.35 12.68 6.19
N ARG A 217 -22.17 12.82 4.86
CA ARG A 217 -21.72 11.71 4.00
C ARG A 217 -20.34 11.19 4.38
N MET A 218 -19.39 12.08 4.68
CA MET A 218 -18.04 11.70 5.08
C MET A 218 -18.03 10.93 6.40
N LEU A 219 -18.79 11.38 7.40
CA LEU A 219 -18.90 10.70 8.70
C LEU A 219 -19.51 9.30 8.56
N ALA A 220 -20.58 9.17 7.78
CA ALA A 220 -21.21 7.89 7.50
C ALA A 220 -20.25 6.91 6.79
N CYS A 221 -19.45 7.42 5.85
CA CYS A 221 -18.45 6.64 5.13
C CYS A 221 -17.35 6.12 6.07
N ALA A 222 -16.79 7.00 6.89
CA ALA A 222 -15.75 6.65 7.86
C ALA A 222 -16.24 5.63 8.90
N ALA A 223 -17.48 5.76 9.38
CA ALA A 223 -18.09 4.79 10.27
C ALA A 223 -18.22 3.40 9.61
N SER A 224 -18.71 3.36 8.37
CA SER A 224 -18.87 2.11 7.60
C SER A 224 -17.53 1.40 7.38
N ALA A 225 -16.46 2.14 7.11
CA ALA A 225 -15.12 1.58 6.98
C ALA A 225 -14.60 1.01 8.32
N ARG A 226 -14.82 1.70 9.45
CA ARG A 226 -14.47 1.19 10.79
C ARG A 226 -15.17 -0.13 11.12
N ASP A 227 -16.42 -0.29 10.72
CA ASP A 227 -17.16 -1.53 10.96
C ASP A 227 -16.57 -2.71 10.18
N LEU A 228 -16.04 -2.47 8.98
CA LEU A 228 -15.32 -3.50 8.22
C LEU A 228 -14.04 -3.95 8.94
N TYR A 229 -13.28 -3.01 9.52
CA TYR A 229 -12.12 -3.37 10.36
C TYR A 229 -12.53 -4.18 11.59
N ARG A 230 -13.63 -3.81 12.26
CA ARG A 230 -14.14 -4.54 13.43
C ARG A 230 -14.57 -5.97 13.10
N LYS A 231 -15.24 -6.18 11.96
CA LYS A 231 -15.69 -7.52 11.51
C LYS A 231 -14.54 -8.45 11.10
N THR A 232 -13.33 -7.90 10.93
CA THR A 232 -12.14 -8.65 10.53
C THR A 232 -11.27 -9.06 11.73
N LYS A 233 -11.65 -8.65 12.95
CA LYS A 233 -11.10 -9.17 14.22
C LYS A 233 -11.74 -10.51 14.56
#